data_AF-A0A3D3CER5-F1
#
_entry.id   AF-A0A3D3CER5-F1
#
_cell.length_a   1.000
_cell.length_b   1.000
_cell.length_c   1.000
_cell.angle_alpha   90.00
_cell.angle_beta   90.00
_cell.angle_gamma   90.00
#
_symmetry.space_group_name_H-M   'P 1'
#
loop_
_entity.id
_entity.type
_entity.pdbx_description
1 polymer ?
#
loop_
_entity_poly.entity_id
_entity_poly.type
_entity_poly.pdbx_seq_one_letter_code
_entity_poly.pdbx_strand_id
1 'polypeptide(L)' 'MDIRELQSLVEVLEKGSISAAAAALGISQPAVSKHIAKLERELGI' A
#
# COMPACT_ATOMS: atom_id res chain seq x y z
N MET A 1 -10.75 -7.65 2.09
CA MET A 1 -9.38 -7.89 1.60
C MET A 1 -9.36 -7.94 0.10
N ASP A 2 -8.76 -6.91 -0.51
CA ASP A 2 -8.54 -6.78 -1.96
C ASP A 2 -7.04 -6.99 -2.26
N ILE A 3 -6.70 -7.64 -3.38
CA ILE A 3 -5.30 -7.90 -3.75
C ILE A 3 -4.49 -6.60 -3.87
N ARG A 4 -5.13 -5.48 -4.21
CA ARG A 4 -4.50 -4.16 -4.34
C ARG A 4 -3.92 -3.65 -3.02
N GLU A 5 -4.55 -4.02 -1.91
CA GLU A 5 -4.10 -3.65 -0.57
C GLU A 5 -2.82 -4.38 -0.18
N LEU A 6 -2.81 -5.70 -0.40
CA LEU A 6 -1.63 -6.54 -0.22
C LEU A 6 -0.48 -6.14 -1.16
N GLN A 7 -0.76 -5.87 -2.44
CA GLN A 7 0.24 -5.38 -3.39
C GLN A 7 0.87 -4.06 -2.93
N SER A 8 0.06 -3.14 -2.41
CA SER A 8 0.57 -1.87 -1.88
C SER A 8 1.47 -2.06 -0.67
N LEU A 9 1.12 -3.00 0.23
CA LEU A 9 1.97 -3.35 1.37
C LEU A 9 3.30 -3.98 0.91
N VAL A 10 3.25 -4.98 0.04
CA VAL A 10 4.45 -5.67 -0.49
C VAL A 10 5.36 -4.67 -1.19
N GLU A 11 4.82 -3.81 -2.03
CA GLU A 11 5.61 -2.81 -2.75
C GLU A 11 6.27 -1.81 -1.78
N VAL A 12 5.58 -1.39 -0.71
CA VAL A 12 6.18 -0.51 0.31
C VAL A 12 7.33 -1.22 1.04
N LEU A 13 7.20 -2.51 1.34
CA LEU A 13 8.26 -3.29 1.95
C LEU A 13 9.47 -3.48 1.02
N GLU A 14 9.22 -3.73 -0.28
CA GLU A 14 10.28 -3.91 -1.28
C GLU A 14 11.01 -2.62 -1.63
N LYS A 15 10.28 -1.50 -1.74
CA LYS A 15 10.86 -0.18 -2.11
C LYS A 15 11.31 0.64 -0.91
N GLY A 16 10.93 0.26 0.30
CA GLY A 16 11.30 0.92 1.55
C GLY A 16 10.61 2.27 1.82
N SER A 17 9.65 2.69 0.97
CA SER A 17 8.87 3.91 1.21
C SER A 17 7.56 3.94 0.43
N ILE A 18 6.57 4.67 0.95
CA ILE A 18 5.27 4.91 0.29
C ILE A 18 5.45 5.65 -1.04
N SER A 19 6.37 6.61 -1.10
CA SER A 19 6.64 7.40 -2.31
C SER A 19 7.21 6.54 -3.44
N ALA A 20 8.18 5.68 -3.14
CA ALA A 20 8.74 4.77 -4.13
C ALA A 20 7.76 3.68 -4.57
N ALA A 21 6.94 3.16 -3.66
CA ALA A 21 5.88 2.21 -4.01
C ALA A 21 4.79 2.83 -4.90
N ALA A 22 4.37 4.06 -4.60
CA ALA A 22 3.42 4.79 -5.43
C ALA A 22 3.94 5.00 -6.85
N ALA A 23 5.22 5.36 -6.98
CA ALA A 23 5.88 5.49 -8.27
C ALA A 23 5.94 4.15 -9.03
N ALA A 24 6.26 3.05 -8.35
CA ALA A 24 6.34 1.72 -8.95
C ALA A 24 4.98 1.17 -9.40
N LEU A 25 3.92 1.42 -8.61
CA LEU A 25 2.55 0.99 -8.90
C LEU A 25 1.79 1.92 -9.87
N GLY A 26 2.36 3.07 -10.23
CA GLY A 26 1.70 4.05 -11.10
C GLY A 26 0.47 4.70 -10.46
N ILE A 27 0.45 4.85 -9.13
CA ILE A 27 -0.64 5.46 -8.37
C ILE A 27 -0.14 6.59 -7.47
N SER A 28 -1.05 7.34 -6.86
CA SER A 28 -0.68 8.43 -5.95
C SER A 28 -0.28 7.91 -4.57
N GLN A 29 0.59 8.63 -3.85
CA GLN A 29 0.97 8.28 -2.48
C GLN A 29 -0.25 8.16 -1.53
N PRO A 30 -1.26 9.05 -1.58
CA PRO A 30 -2.47 8.88 -0.77
C PRO A 30 -3.25 7.60 -1.08
N ALA A 31 -3.21 7.10 -2.32
CA ALA A 31 -3.85 5.83 -2.68
C ALA A 31 -3.16 4.64 -1.99
N VAL A 32 -1.82 4.62 -2.00
CA VAL A 32 -1.03 3.61 -1.26
C VAL A 32 -1.32 3.69 0.25
N SER A 33 -1.31 4.89 0.85
CA SER A 33 -1.65 5.05 2.26
C SER A 33 -3.07 4.56 2.58
N LYS A 34 -4.04 4.83 1.70
CA LYS A 34 -5.43 4.37 1.88
C LYS A 34 -5.52 2.85 1.80
N HIS A 35 -4.79 2.21 0.90
CA HIS A 35 -4.71 0.77 0.79
C HIS A 35 -4.16 0.14 2.08
N ILE A 36 -3.04 0.65 2.60
CA ILE A 36 -2.43 0.17 3.86
C ILE A 36 -3.40 0.36 5.04
N ALA A 37 -3.96 1.56 5.21
CA ALA A 37 -4.89 1.83 6.31
C ALA A 37 -6.18 0.99 6.21
N LYS A 38 -6.59 0.59 5.00
CA LYS A 38 -7.70 -0.34 4.83
C LYS A 38 -7.31 -1.76 5.23
N LEU A 39 -6.12 -2.21 4.84
CA LEU A 39 -5.58 -3.51 5.23
C LEU A 39 -5.44 -3.66 6.75
N GLU A 40 -4.86 -2.65 7.42
CA GLU A 40 -4.72 -2.61 8.89
C GLU A 40 -6.09 -2.75 9.58
N ARG A 41 -7.10 -1.97 9.14
CA ARG A 41 -8.47 -2.06 9.64
C ARG A 41 -9.10 -3.44 9.47
N GLU A 42 -8.86 -4.10 8.35
CA GLU A 42 -9.38 -5.45 8.10
C GLU A 42 -8.69 -6.52 8.95
N LEU A 43 -7.42 -6.30 9.30
CA LEU A 43 -6.65 -7.16 10.19
C LEU A 43 -6.86 -6.85 11.68
N GLY A 44 -7.56 -5.77 12.01
CA GLY A 44 -7.80 -5.32 13.38
C GLY A 44 -6.56 -4.73 14.06
N ILE A 45 -5.65 -4.15 13.26
CA ILE A 45 -4.42 -3.49 13.69
C ILE A 45 -4.61 -1.98 13.62
#